data_AF-A0AAV0XK29-F1
#
_entry.id   AF-A0AAV0XK29-F1
#
_cell.length_a   1.000
_cell.length_b   1.000
_cell.length_c   1.000
_cell.angle_alpha   90.00
_cell.angle_beta   90.00
_cell.angle_gamma   90.00
#
_symmetry.space_group_name_H-M   'P 1'
#
loop_
_entity.id
_entity.type
_entity.pdbx_description
1 polymer ?
#
loop_
_entity_poly.entity_id
_entity_poly.type
_entity_poly.pdbx_seq_one_letter_code
_entity_poly.pdbx_strand_id
1 'polypeptide(L)'
;MSAIVDIQCVLGADNKYMIKEMSVVDTETWACQHWIFKNSNSKQDNKSRKTNKWLERNYHQLSLEYGDVEYEELGRVLNSLKFDCIYVKGEQKKQLLMEHIPHVALVNIEDMGCPRLDQICGGGDMTLPCCIFHMEFNPKQCTFYKVFAIRKWFINNS
;
A
#
# COMPACT_ATOMS: atom_id res chain seq x y z
N MET A 1 18.94 4.50 -5.66
CA MET A 1 17.80 3.73 -6.18
C MET A 1 16.51 4.23 -5.55
N SER A 2 15.42 4.29 -6.32
CA SER A 2 14.12 4.74 -5.83
C SER A 2 13.00 3.74 -6.12
N ALA A 3 11.94 3.81 -5.32
CA ALA A 3 10.80 2.94 -5.47
C ALA A 3 9.48 3.70 -5.30
N ILE A 4 8.40 3.09 -5.79
CA ILE A 4 7.03 3.51 -5.52
C ILE A 4 6.42 2.54 -4.52
N VAL A 5 5.81 3.06 -3.47
CA VAL A 5 5.11 2.29 -2.44
C VAL A 5 3.65 2.72 -2.36
N ASP A 6 2.76 1.73 -2.30
CA ASP A 6 1.36 1.92 -1.91
C ASP A 6 1.03 1.01 -0.73
N ILE A 7 0.22 1.54 0.18
CA ILE A 7 -0.27 0.82 1.34
C ILE A 7 -1.78 0.91 1.45
N GLN A 8 -2.37 -0.12 2.05
CA GLN A 8 -3.69 -0.08 2.63
C GLN A 8 -3.60 -0.36 4.12
N CYS A 9 -4.57 0.16 4.86
CA CYS A 9 -4.58 0.06 6.31
C CYS A 9 -5.93 -0.45 6.81
N VAL A 10 -5.88 -1.11 7.96
CA VAL A 10 -7.02 -1.28 8.86
C VAL A 10 -6.92 -0.29 10.02
N LEU A 11 -8.01 -0.11 10.74
CA LEU A 11 -8.07 0.74 11.93
C LEU A 11 -7.83 -0.12 13.19
N GLY A 12 -6.84 0.25 13.98
CA GLY A 12 -6.62 -0.26 15.34
C GLY A 12 -7.40 0.55 16.38
N ALA A 13 -7.23 0.19 17.65
CA ALA A 13 -7.72 0.99 18.77
C ALA A 13 -7.17 2.43 18.74
N ASP A 14 -7.90 3.37 19.34
CA ASP A 14 -7.50 4.77 19.49
C ASP A 14 -7.26 5.50 18.16
N ASN A 15 -7.91 5.03 17.09
CA ASN A 15 -7.76 5.52 15.72
C ASN A 15 -6.37 5.33 15.10
N LYS A 16 -5.57 4.39 15.61
CA LYS A 16 -4.27 4.08 15.03
C LYS A 16 -4.42 3.32 13.71
N TYR A 17 -3.85 3.83 12.61
CA TYR A 17 -3.80 3.07 11.37
C TYR A 17 -2.74 1.97 11.44
N MET A 18 -3.08 0.79 10.92
CA MET A 18 -2.18 -0.35 10.85
C MET A 18 -2.12 -0.86 9.42
N ILE A 19 -0.92 -0.94 8.84
CA ILE A 19 -0.70 -1.44 7.48
C ILE A 19 -1.25 -2.87 7.36
N LYS A 20 -2.11 -3.09 6.37
CA LYS A 20 -2.77 -4.35 6.06
C LYS A 20 -2.22 -4.98 4.78
N GLU A 21 -1.98 -4.15 3.78
CA GLU A 21 -1.43 -4.56 2.49
C GLU A 21 -0.36 -3.53 2.11
N MET A 22 0.77 -3.98 1.58
CA MET A 22 1.84 -3.10 1.08
C MET A 22 2.43 -3.67 -0.20
N SER A 23 2.67 -2.78 -1.16
CA SER A 23 3.45 -3.08 -2.36
C SER A 23 4.57 -2.11 -2.55
N VAL A 24 5.66 -2.60 -3.13
CA VAL A 24 6.79 -1.80 -3.59
C VAL A 24 7.17 -2.21 -5.00
N VAL A 25 7.48 -1.23 -5.85
CA VAL A 25 8.06 -1.46 -7.17
C VAL A 25 9.21 -0.47 -7.39
N ASP A 26 10.35 -0.99 -7.84
CA ASP A 26 11.50 -0.18 -8.20
C ASP A 26 11.20 0.70 -9.42
N THR A 27 11.73 1.92 -9.44
CA THR A 27 11.44 2.88 -10.52
C THR A 27 12.26 2.62 -11.78
N GLU A 28 13.44 2.01 -11.67
CA GLU A 28 14.38 1.81 -12.78
C GLU A 28 14.20 0.43 -13.43
N THR A 29 13.95 -0.59 -12.62
CA THR A 29 13.81 -2.00 -12.97
C THR A 29 12.37 -2.47 -12.75
N TRP A 30 12.15 -3.78 -12.87
CA TRP A 30 10.87 -4.44 -12.58
C TRP A 30 10.85 -5.15 -11.23
N ALA A 31 11.88 -4.95 -10.40
CA ALA A 31 11.93 -5.53 -9.07
C ALA A 31 10.75 -5.03 -8.22
N CYS A 32 9.99 -5.96 -7.65
CA CYS A 32 8.82 -5.63 -6.85
C CYS A 32 8.64 -6.65 -5.72
N GLN A 33 7.95 -6.23 -4.68
CA GLN A 33 7.53 -7.08 -3.57
C GLN A 33 6.13 -6.65 -3.10
N HIS A 34 5.40 -7.61 -2.53
CA HIS A 34 4.03 -7.46 -2.05
C HIS A 34 3.89 -8.21 -0.74
N TRP A 35 3.14 -7.65 0.20
CA TRP A 35 2.88 -8.26 1.50
C TRP A 35 1.46 -8.00 1.96
N ILE A 36 0.84 -9.00 2.59
CA ILE A 36 -0.39 -8.90 3.34
C ILE A 36 -0.11 -9.23 4.81
N PHE A 37 -0.29 -8.24 5.67
CA PHE A 37 -0.02 -8.38 7.10
C PHE A 37 -1.24 -8.91 7.85
N LYS A 38 -1.05 -9.87 8.74
CA LYS A 38 -2.09 -10.35 9.65
C LYS A 38 -2.20 -9.42 10.85
N ASN A 39 -3.36 -8.79 11.02
CA ASN A 39 -3.65 -7.88 12.13
C ASN A 39 -4.56 -8.53 13.20
N SER A 40 -4.64 -9.86 13.24
CA SER A 40 -5.50 -10.62 14.17
C SER A 40 -5.26 -10.30 15.64
N ASN A 41 -4.00 -10.07 16.02
CA ASN A 41 -3.60 -9.75 17.40
C ASN A 41 -3.76 -8.26 17.76
N SER A 42 -4.20 -7.42 16.82
CA SER A 42 -4.36 -5.98 17.06
C SER A 42 -5.49 -5.70 18.05
N LYS A 43 -5.24 -4.78 18.99
CA LYS A 43 -6.30 -4.30 19.88
C LYS A 43 -7.35 -3.53 19.08
N GLN A 44 -8.62 -3.80 19.38
CA GLN A 44 -9.75 -3.16 18.70
C GLN A 44 -10.78 -2.61 19.67
N ASP A 45 -11.23 -1.39 19.39
CA ASP A 45 -12.39 -0.77 20.04
C ASP A 45 -13.66 -0.95 19.18
N ASN A 46 -14.78 -0.41 19.65
CA ASN A 46 -16.06 -0.51 18.93
C ASN A 46 -16.04 0.17 17.57
N LYS A 47 -15.30 1.28 17.44
CA LYS A 47 -15.20 2.03 16.19
C LYS A 47 -14.36 1.23 15.19
N SER A 48 -13.18 0.79 15.63
CA SER A 48 -12.25 0.06 14.78
C SER A 48 -12.83 -1.26 14.26
N ARG A 49 -13.58 -2.00 15.09
CA ARG A 49 -14.35 -3.18 14.63
C ARG A 49 -15.33 -2.88 13.51
N LYS A 50 -16.11 -1.79 13.63
CA LYS A 50 -17.10 -1.40 12.61
C LYS A 50 -16.43 -0.97 11.32
N THR A 51 -15.39 -0.14 11.42
CA THR A 51 -14.60 0.33 10.29
C THR A 51 -13.95 -0.84 9.55
N ASN A 52 -13.31 -1.77 10.25
CA ASN A 52 -12.63 -2.90 9.63
C ASN A 52 -13.60 -3.86 8.93
N LYS A 53 -14.78 -4.12 9.53
CA LYS A 53 -15.84 -4.88 8.84
C LYS A 53 -16.32 -4.19 7.57
N TRP A 54 -16.39 -2.86 7.56
CA TRP A 54 -16.74 -2.13 6.35
C TRP A 54 -15.64 -2.21 5.29
N LEU A 55 -14.38 -2.04 5.68
CA LEU A 55 -13.22 -2.12 4.79
C LEU A 55 -13.09 -3.51 4.15
N GLU A 56 -13.27 -4.57 4.94
CA GLU A 56 -13.31 -5.95 4.48
C GLU A 56 -14.43 -6.16 3.46
N ARG A 57 -15.65 -5.67 3.73
CA ARG A 57 -16.78 -5.92 2.81
C ARG A 57 -16.81 -5.05 1.56
N ASN A 58 -16.34 -3.81 1.65
CA ASN A 58 -16.63 -2.77 0.64
C ASN A 58 -15.38 -2.19 -0.02
N TYR A 59 -14.19 -2.39 0.54
CA TYR A 59 -12.97 -1.76 0.04
C TYR A 59 -11.93 -2.78 -0.39
N HIS A 60 -11.19 -3.36 0.56
CA HIS A 60 -10.02 -4.16 0.21
C HIS A 60 -10.26 -5.67 0.21
N GLN A 61 -11.37 -6.16 0.78
CA GLN A 61 -11.75 -7.58 0.69
C GLN A 61 -10.73 -8.53 1.33
N LEU A 62 -10.03 -8.02 2.34
CA LEU A 62 -9.05 -8.76 3.14
C LEU A 62 -9.54 -8.77 4.59
N SER A 63 -9.71 -9.97 5.16
CA SER A 63 -10.01 -10.10 6.60
C SER A 63 -8.77 -9.79 7.44
N LEU A 64 -8.96 -9.51 8.73
CA LEU A 64 -7.84 -9.18 9.63
C LEU A 64 -6.86 -10.33 9.81
N GLU A 65 -7.37 -11.56 9.84
CA GLU A 65 -6.59 -12.80 10.03
C GLU A 65 -5.86 -13.24 8.77
N TYR A 66 -6.30 -12.78 7.61
CA TYR A 66 -5.74 -13.19 6.33
C TYR A 66 -4.43 -12.47 6.03
N GLY A 67 -3.39 -13.19 5.64
CA GLY A 67 -2.10 -12.61 5.25
C GLY A 67 -0.99 -13.64 5.25
N ASP A 68 0.13 -13.28 4.66
CA ASP A 68 1.34 -14.10 4.55
C ASP A 68 2.42 -13.68 5.56
N VAL A 69 2.26 -12.52 6.21
CA VAL A 69 3.24 -11.96 7.17
C VAL A 69 2.56 -11.57 8.48
N GLU A 70 3.17 -11.89 9.62
CA GLU A 70 2.68 -11.40 10.92
C GLU A 70 2.96 -9.89 11.07
N TYR A 71 2.03 -9.12 11.65
CA TYR A 71 2.18 -7.66 11.70
C TYR A 71 3.42 -7.22 12.51
N GLU A 72 3.87 -8.02 13.46
CA GLU A 72 5.09 -7.79 14.23
C GLU A 72 6.35 -7.74 13.33
N GLU A 73 6.32 -8.35 12.15
CA GLU A 73 7.42 -8.33 11.17
C GLU A 73 7.44 -7.05 10.31
N LEU A 74 6.42 -6.19 10.38
CA LEU A 74 6.31 -4.97 9.57
C LEU A 74 7.58 -4.10 9.65
N GLY A 75 8.09 -3.89 10.87
CA GLY A 75 9.30 -3.09 11.07
C GLY A 75 10.51 -3.70 10.37
N ARG A 76 10.67 -5.03 10.43
CA ARG A 76 11.76 -5.73 9.74
C ARG A 76 11.61 -5.62 8.22
N VAL A 77 10.41 -5.81 7.69
CA VAL A 77 10.11 -5.68 6.26
C VAL A 77 10.48 -4.28 5.76
N LEU A 78 9.98 -3.23 6.41
CA LEU A 78 10.24 -1.84 6.02
C LEU A 78 11.73 -1.46 6.12
N ASN A 79 12.44 -1.87 7.18
CA ASN A 79 13.88 -1.62 7.32
C ASN A 79 14.75 -2.46 6.36
N SER A 80 14.20 -3.51 5.76
CA SER A 80 14.91 -4.32 4.77
C SER A 80 14.95 -3.66 3.39
N LEU A 81 14.03 -2.73 3.11
CA LEU A 81 13.98 -2.00 1.85
C LEU A 81 15.27 -1.17 1.68
N LYS A 82 15.95 -1.35 0.53
CA LYS A 82 17.23 -0.70 0.22
C LYS A 82 17.04 0.38 -0.84
N PHE A 83 16.16 1.33 -0.55
CA PHE A 83 15.89 2.48 -1.42
C PHE A 83 16.31 3.77 -0.71
N ASP A 84 16.93 4.67 -1.46
CA ASP A 84 17.33 6.00 -0.96
C ASP A 84 16.13 6.95 -0.92
N CYS A 85 15.19 6.74 -1.85
CA CYS A 85 13.97 7.55 -2.02
C CYS A 85 12.77 6.65 -2.30
N ILE A 86 11.65 6.91 -1.61
CA ILE A 86 10.39 6.22 -1.81
C ILE A 86 9.30 7.25 -2.14
N TYR A 87 8.68 7.07 -3.30
CA TYR A 87 7.51 7.82 -3.74
C TYR A 87 6.24 7.14 -3.24
N VAL A 88 5.38 7.92 -2.59
CA VAL A 88 4.11 7.45 -2.00
C VAL A 88 3.00 8.34 -2.52
N LYS A 89 1.83 7.77 -2.83
CA LYS A 89 0.67 8.55 -3.20
C LYS A 89 -0.21 8.87 -2.00
N GLY A 90 -0.24 10.14 -1.61
CA GLY A 90 -1.08 10.69 -0.55
C GLY A 90 -0.31 10.96 0.74
N GLU A 91 -0.48 12.17 1.27
CA GLU A 91 0.28 12.68 2.43
C GLU A 91 0.08 11.83 3.70
N GLN A 92 -1.13 11.32 3.94
CA GLN A 92 -1.40 10.48 5.11
C GLN A 92 -0.62 9.17 5.09
N LYS A 93 -0.46 8.55 3.91
CA LYS A 93 0.30 7.30 3.77
C LYS A 93 1.80 7.55 3.95
N LYS A 94 2.29 8.67 3.40
CA LYS A 94 3.67 9.13 3.60
C LYS A 94 3.98 9.31 5.09
N GLN A 95 3.10 10.01 5.83
CA GLN A 95 3.27 10.22 7.27
C GLN A 95 3.32 8.89 8.04
N LEU A 96 2.41 7.96 7.73
CA LEU A 96 2.40 6.64 8.37
C LEU A 96 3.69 5.85 8.10
N LEU A 97 4.21 5.86 6.87
CA LEU A 97 5.48 5.20 6.54
C LEU A 97 6.68 5.87 7.22
N MET A 98 6.64 7.20 7.39
CA MET A 98 7.70 7.96 8.04
C MET A 98 7.89 7.57 9.51
N GLU A 99 6.83 7.13 10.19
CA GLU A 99 6.91 6.59 11.56
C GLU A 99 7.75 5.30 11.64
N HIS A 100 7.83 4.54 10.55
CA HIS A 100 8.52 3.25 10.51
C HIS A 100 9.93 3.31 9.88
N ILE A 101 10.13 4.20 8.90
CA ILE A 101 11.39 4.37 8.17
C ILE A 101 11.80 5.85 8.09
N PRO A 102 12.06 6.50 9.25
CA PRO A 102 12.38 7.93 9.30
C PRO A 102 13.72 8.29 8.62
N HIS A 103 14.53 7.29 8.28
CA HIS A 103 15.85 7.46 7.65
C HIS A 103 15.80 7.43 6.11
N VAL A 104 14.66 7.13 5.51
CA VAL A 104 14.48 7.08 4.04
C VAL A 104 13.79 8.36 3.57
N ALA A 105 14.22 8.92 2.43
CA ALA A 105 13.53 10.07 1.85
C ALA A 105 12.15 9.63 1.33
N LEU A 106 11.08 10.19 1.90
CA LEU A 106 9.70 9.91 1.49
C LEU A 106 9.08 11.11 0.77
N VAL A 107 8.68 10.91 -0.48
CA VAL A 107 8.12 11.95 -1.35
C VAL A 107 6.66 11.67 -1.64
N ASN A 108 5.79 12.65 -1.42
CA ASN A 108 4.40 12.56 -1.88
C ASN A 108 4.36 12.82 -3.38
N ILE A 109 4.06 11.78 -4.17
CA ILE A 109 4.09 11.88 -5.64
C ILE A 109 3.00 12.81 -6.19
N GLU A 110 1.98 13.13 -5.41
CA GLU A 110 0.95 14.11 -5.80
C GLU A 110 1.51 15.52 -5.95
N ASP A 111 2.58 15.84 -5.21
CA ASP A 111 3.26 17.14 -5.30
C ASP A 111 3.99 17.30 -6.65
N MET A 112 4.19 16.20 -7.37
CA MET A 112 4.74 16.15 -8.73
C MET A 112 3.66 16.19 -9.82
N GLY A 113 2.39 16.41 -9.44
CA GLY A 113 1.25 16.42 -10.38
C GLY A 113 0.67 15.05 -10.70
N CYS A 114 0.98 14.02 -9.90
CA CYS A 114 0.43 12.67 -10.08
C CYS A 114 -1.11 12.69 -9.96
N PRO A 115 -1.85 12.32 -11.03
CA PRO A 115 -3.31 12.40 -11.04
C PRO A 115 -3.95 11.39 -10.10
N ARG A 116 -5.26 11.46 -9.92
CA ARG A 116 -5.97 10.54 -9.00
C ARG A 116 -5.89 9.10 -9.52
N LEU A 117 -5.96 8.13 -8.60
CA LEU A 117 -5.86 6.71 -8.96
C LEU A 117 -6.94 6.27 -9.96
N ASP A 118 -8.16 6.79 -9.88
CA ASP A 118 -9.22 6.51 -10.84
C ASP A 118 -8.92 7.02 -12.25
N GLN A 119 -8.14 8.11 -12.39
CA GLN A 119 -7.67 8.64 -13.66
C GLN A 119 -6.52 7.80 -14.23
N ILE A 120 -5.59 7.35 -13.37
CA ILE A 120 -4.45 6.49 -13.77
C ILE A 120 -4.94 5.09 -14.13
N CYS A 121 -5.83 4.53 -13.30
CA CYS A 121 -6.39 3.18 -13.44
C CYS A 121 -7.66 3.14 -14.33
N GLY A 122 -8.10 4.30 -14.83
CA GLY A 122 -9.34 4.45 -15.63
C GLY A 122 -9.16 4.20 -17.12
N GLY A 123 -7.92 4.28 -17.63
CA GLY A 123 -7.58 4.19 -19.05
C GLY A 123 -7.70 2.80 -19.69
N GLY A 124 -8.48 1.88 -19.13
CA GLY A 124 -8.80 0.58 -19.75
C GLY A 124 -7.70 -0.48 -19.73
N ASP A 125 -6.54 -0.20 -19.15
CA ASP A 125 -5.43 -1.16 -19.09
C ASP A 125 -5.61 -2.15 -17.92
N MET A 126 -6.52 -3.11 -18.12
CA MET A 126 -6.72 -4.25 -17.21
C MET A 126 -5.54 -5.25 -17.22
N THR A 127 -4.42 -4.92 -17.89
CA THR A 127 -3.24 -5.79 -18.02
C THR A 127 -2.20 -5.60 -16.92
N LEU A 128 -2.35 -4.58 -16.05
CA LEU A 128 -1.41 -4.37 -14.97
C LEU A 128 -1.44 -5.54 -13.97
N PRO A 129 -0.28 -5.93 -13.41
CA PRO A 129 -0.21 -7.02 -12.44
C PRO A 129 -1.11 -6.78 -11.22
N CYS A 130 -1.79 -7.83 -10.77
CA CYS A 130 -2.54 -7.86 -9.52
C CYS A 130 -1.94 -8.95 -8.62
N CYS A 131 -2.06 -8.83 -7.30
CA CYS A 131 -1.59 -9.88 -6.42
C CYS A 131 -2.49 -11.13 -6.55
N ILE A 132 -1.93 -12.31 -6.26
CA ILE A 132 -2.66 -13.58 -6.33
C ILE A 132 -3.89 -13.60 -5.41
N PHE A 133 -3.88 -12.80 -4.35
CA PHE A 133 -4.95 -12.73 -3.36
C PHE A 133 -6.13 -11.86 -3.79
N HIS A 134 -5.97 -11.05 -4.84
CA HIS A 134 -7.02 -10.22 -5.42
C HIS A 134 -7.45 -10.70 -6.82
N MET A 135 -7.08 -11.91 -7.24
CA MET A 135 -7.46 -12.43 -8.57
C MET A 135 -8.98 -12.56 -8.77
N GLU A 136 -9.72 -12.89 -7.71
CA GLU A 136 -11.18 -13.04 -7.75
C GLU A 136 -11.93 -11.75 -7.33
N PHE A 137 -11.18 -10.69 -7.02
CA PHE A 137 -11.68 -9.44 -6.48
C PHE A 137 -11.41 -8.27 -7.43
N ASN A 138 -11.87 -7.08 -7.08
CA ASN A 138 -11.59 -5.90 -7.90
C ASN A 138 -10.09 -5.54 -7.85
N PRO A 139 -9.33 -5.70 -8.95
CA PRO A 139 -7.88 -5.50 -8.94
C PRO A 139 -7.50 -4.05 -8.65
N LYS A 140 -8.41 -3.09 -8.92
CA LYS A 140 -8.19 -1.67 -8.63
C LYS A 140 -8.03 -1.37 -7.14
N GLN A 141 -8.38 -2.31 -6.27
CA GLN A 141 -8.16 -2.17 -4.84
C GLN A 141 -6.78 -2.67 -4.41
N CYS A 142 -6.22 -3.68 -5.07
CA CYS A 142 -4.91 -4.22 -4.76
C CYS A 142 -3.81 -3.14 -4.79
N THR A 143 -2.98 -3.08 -3.73
CA THR A 143 -1.82 -2.18 -3.70
C THR A 143 -0.84 -2.48 -4.84
N PHE A 144 -0.75 -3.74 -5.26
CA PHE A 144 0.18 -4.18 -6.31
C PHE A 144 -0.20 -3.57 -7.66
N TYR A 145 -1.49 -3.64 -7.99
CA TYR A 145 -2.04 -2.97 -9.17
C TYR A 145 -1.79 -1.46 -9.13
N LYS A 146 -2.02 -0.83 -7.96
CA LYS A 146 -1.83 0.62 -7.77
C LYS A 146 -0.38 1.05 -7.97
N VAL A 147 0.60 0.35 -7.40
CA VAL A 147 2.02 0.74 -7.57
C VAL A 147 2.48 0.63 -9.02
N PHE A 148 2.02 -0.38 -9.78
CA PHE A 148 2.34 -0.47 -11.20
C PHE A 148 1.68 0.63 -12.03
N ALA A 149 0.44 1.00 -11.69
CA ALA A 149 -0.25 2.11 -12.33
C ALA A 149 0.50 3.43 -12.08
N ILE A 150 0.89 3.68 -10.83
CA ILE A 150 1.68 4.87 -10.44
C ILE A 150 3.05 4.85 -11.11
N ARG A 151 3.73 3.69 -11.19
CA ARG A 151 5.03 3.55 -11.88
C ARG A 151 4.94 3.87 -13.36
N LYS A 152 3.91 3.37 -14.03
CA LYS A 152 3.65 3.69 -15.44
C LYS A 152 3.48 5.20 -15.63
N TRP A 153 2.80 5.89 -14.72
CA TRP A 153 2.70 7.34 -14.76
C TRP A 153 4.07 8.00 -14.49
N PHE A 154 4.77 7.59 -13.44
CA PHE A 154 6.06 8.15 -13.03
C PHE A 154 7.07 8.13 -14.19
N ILE A 155 7.30 6.98 -14.80
CA ILE A 155 8.28 6.82 -15.91
C ILE A 155 7.96 7.72 -17.11
N ASN A 156 6.69 8.00 -17.37
CA ASN A 156 6.28 8.85 -18.49
C ASN A 156 6.35 10.36 -18.18
N ASN A 157 6.65 10.74 -16.93
CA ASN A 157 6.59 12.14 -16.45
C ASN A 157 7.80 12.53 -15.58
N SER A 158 8.80 11.66 -15.45
CA SER A 158 10.03 11.86 -14.68
C SER A 158 11.24 12.12 -15.57
#